data_AF-A0A6M7WPA7-F1
#
_entry.id   AF-A0A6M7WPA7-F1
#
_cell.length_a   1.000
_cell.length_b   1.000
_cell.length_c   1.000
_cell.angle_alpha   90.00
_cell.angle_beta   90.00
_cell.angle_gamma   90.00
#
_symmetry.space_group_name_H-M   'P 1'
#
loop_
_entity.id
_entity.type
_entity.pdbx_description
1 polymer ?
#
loop_
_entity_poly.entity_id
_entity_poly.type
_entity_poly.pdbx_seq_one_letter_code
_entity_poly.pdbx_strand_id
1 'polypeptide(L)'
;MEAVRRKRGLFGWIFLLLFIGFNMLMLWVADAGMGASDKLPGLSTNVFSLGVDLGAAIGVAAFVVCWVVGFLLLGLLAYLTRGRKVIEPAP
;
A
#
# COMPACT_ATOMS: atom_id res chain seq x y z
N MET A 1 -20.25 27.68 21.37
CA MET A 1 -19.34 26.53 21.21
C MET A 1 -18.89 26.50 19.76
N GLU A 2 -17.59 26.67 19.49
CA GLU A 2 -17.07 26.73 18.12
C GLU A 2 -17.08 25.34 17.47
N ALA A 3 -17.80 25.16 16.37
CA ALA A 3 -17.82 23.90 15.62
C ALA A 3 -16.62 23.86 14.67
N VAL A 4 -15.53 23.21 15.09
CA VAL A 4 -14.34 23.03 14.23
C VAL A 4 -14.62 21.96 13.18
N ARG A 5 -15.01 22.35 11.96
CA ARG A 5 -15.08 21.41 10.81
C ARG A 5 -13.74 21.37 10.07
N ARG A 6 -13.15 20.17 9.97
CA ARG A 6 -12.00 19.91 9.09
C ARG A 6 -12.50 19.52 7.70
N LYS A 7 -12.46 20.44 6.74
CA LYS A 7 -12.76 20.13 5.34
C LYS A 7 -11.46 19.77 4.62
N ARG A 8 -11.37 18.56 4.06
CA ARG A 8 -10.25 18.18 3.16
C ARG A 8 -10.41 18.92 1.83
N GLY A 9 -9.35 19.55 1.35
CA GLY A 9 -9.33 20.17 0.01
C GLY A 9 -9.25 19.11 -1.10
N LEU A 10 -9.43 19.55 -2.36
CA LEU A 10 -9.36 18.67 -3.55
C LEU A 10 -8.04 17.90 -3.63
N PHE A 11 -6.91 18.59 -3.41
CA PHE A 11 -5.58 17.99 -3.43
C PHE A 11 -5.44 16.89 -2.36
N GLY A 12 -5.94 17.12 -1.14
CA GLY A 12 -5.93 16.12 -0.07
C GLY A 12 -6.81 14.90 -0.33
N TRP A 13 -7.88 15.07 -1.12
CA TRP A 13 -8.70 13.95 -1.58
C TRP A 13 -7.96 13.11 -2.63
N ILE A 14 -7.22 13.73 -3.55
CA ILE A 14 -6.44 13.02 -4.57
C ILE A 14 -5.38 12.13 -3.93
N PHE A 15 -4.56 12.65 -3.00
CA PHE A 15 -3.54 11.82 -2.33
C PHE A 15 -4.14 10.74 -1.45
N LEU A 16 -5.29 11.00 -0.83
CA LEU A 16 -5.99 9.98 -0.07
C LEU A 16 -6.50 8.84 -0.96
N LEU A 17 -7.08 9.17 -2.12
CA LEU A 17 -7.52 8.17 -3.08
C LEU A 17 -6.33 7.38 -3.65
N LEU A 18 -5.22 8.05 -3.97
CA LEU A 18 -3.98 7.39 -4.39
C LEU A 18 -3.42 6.45 -3.31
N PHE A 19 -3.40 6.90 -2.05
CA PHE A 19 -2.95 6.08 -0.93
C PHE A 19 -3.81 4.83 -0.75
N ILE A 20 -5.14 4.98 -0.79
CA ILE A 20 -6.06 3.83 -0.69
C ILE A 20 -5.89 2.91 -1.90
N GLY A 21 -5.89 3.48 -3.12
CA GLY A 21 -5.75 2.71 -4.36
C GLY A 21 -4.45 1.92 -4.41
N PHE A 22 -3.33 2.53 -4.02
CA PHE A 22 -2.04 1.84 -3.92
C PHE A 22 -2.10 0.67 -2.94
N ASN A 23 -2.66 0.85 -1.74
CA ASN A 23 -2.76 -0.24 -0.76
C ASN A 23 -3.67 -1.38 -1.23
N MET A 24 -4.77 -1.06 -1.89
CA MET A 24 -5.66 -2.07 -2.48
C MET A 24 -4.97 -2.84 -3.60
N LEU A 25 -4.20 -2.15 -4.46
CA LEU A 25 -3.40 -2.78 -5.50
C LEU A 25 -2.36 -3.73 -4.90
N MET A 26 -1.65 -3.29 -3.86
CA MET A 26 -0.64 -4.13 -3.22
C MET A 26 -1.26 -5.36 -2.53
N LEU A 27 -2.42 -5.22 -1.88
CA LEU A 27 -3.17 -6.37 -1.34
C LEU A 27 -3.55 -7.36 -2.45
N TRP A 28 -4.02 -6.85 -3.59
CA TRP A 28 -4.38 -7.68 -4.74
C TRP A 28 -3.16 -8.41 -5.34
N VAL A 29 -2.01 -7.73 -5.45
CA VAL A 29 -0.76 -8.35 -5.91
C VAL A 29 -0.29 -9.43 -4.94
N ALA A 30 -0.41 -9.21 -3.62
CA ALA A 30 -0.07 -10.22 -2.62
C ALA A 30 -0.95 -11.46 -2.72
N ASP A 31 -2.27 -11.28 -2.90
CA ASP A 31 -3.22 -12.37 -3.11
C ASP A 31 -2.93 -13.15 -4.40
N ALA A 32 -2.70 -12.44 -5.51
CA ALA A 32 -2.33 -13.03 -6.79
C ALA A 32 -0.99 -13.81 -6.72
N GLY A 33 -0.02 -13.31 -5.95
CA GLY A 33 1.26 -13.97 -5.72
C GLY A 33 1.13 -15.28 -4.93
N MET A 34 0.27 -15.32 -3.91
CA MET A 34 -0.01 -16.55 -3.16
C MET A 34 -0.67 -17.61 -4.06
N GLY A 35 -1.65 -17.24 -4.87
CA GLY A 35 -2.31 -18.17 -5.81
C GLY A 35 -1.40 -18.70 -6.93
N ALA A 36 -0.26 -18.07 -7.19
CA ALA A 36 0.76 -18.57 -8.13
C ALA A 36 1.65 -19.65 -7.50
N SER A 37 1.91 -19.58 -6.19
CA SER A 37 2.76 -20.55 -5.48
C SER A 37 2.17 -21.96 -5.45
N ASP A 38 0.84 -22.08 -5.41
CA ASP A 38 0.12 -23.37 -5.44
C ASP A 38 0.21 -24.09 -6.80
N LYS A 39 0.69 -23.41 -7.86
CA LYS A 39 0.77 -23.95 -9.22
C LYS A 39 2.14 -24.49 -9.61
N LEU A 40 3.07 -24.68 -8.67
CA LEU A 40 4.38 -25.27 -8.91
C LEU A 40 4.46 -26.72 -8.37
N PRO A 41 3.82 -27.72 -9.03
CA PRO A 41 3.97 -29.11 -8.63
C PRO A 41 5.35 -29.67 -9.05
N GLY A 42 6.11 -30.19 -8.09
CA GLY A 42 7.04 -31.31 -8.32
C GLY A 42 8.35 -31.02 -9.07
N LEU A 43 9.13 -30.01 -8.67
CA LEU A 43 10.48 -29.80 -9.22
C LEU A 43 11.54 -30.52 -8.37
N SER A 44 11.82 -31.78 -8.70
CA SER A 44 12.59 -32.73 -7.88
C SER A 44 14.13 -32.67 -8.06
N THR A 45 14.72 -31.51 -8.34
CA THR A 45 16.18 -31.33 -8.34
C THR A 45 16.59 -30.32 -7.27
N ASN A 46 17.45 -30.75 -6.33
CA ASN A 46 17.81 -30.01 -5.11
C ASN A 46 18.30 -28.57 -5.37
N VAL A 47 18.99 -28.35 -6.50
CA VAL A 47 19.45 -27.01 -6.90
C VAL A 47 18.31 -26.14 -7.44
N PHE A 48 17.34 -26.73 -8.15
CA PHE A 48 16.23 -26.00 -8.72
C PHE A 48 15.20 -25.62 -7.65
N SER A 49 14.93 -26.49 -6.67
CA SER A 49 14.08 -26.15 -5.53
C SER A 49 14.69 -25.01 -4.70
N LEU A 50 16.00 -25.07 -4.43
CA LEU A 50 16.71 -23.98 -3.74
C LEU A 50 16.66 -22.66 -4.51
N GLY A 51 16.78 -22.68 -5.84
CA GLY A 51 16.68 -21.48 -6.68
C GLY A 51 15.29 -20.86 -6.68
N VAL A 52 14.24 -21.68 -6.74
CA VAL A 52 12.84 -21.25 -6.66
C VAL A 52 12.54 -20.67 -5.28
N ASP A 53 12.94 -21.33 -4.20
CA ASP A 53 12.70 -20.88 -2.83
C ASP A 53 13.45 -19.58 -2.53
N LEU A 54 14.72 -19.48 -2.94
CA LEU A 54 15.53 -18.27 -2.75
C LEU A 54 14.99 -17.11 -3.59
N GLY A 55 14.61 -17.39 -4.85
CA GLY A 55 13.99 -16.40 -5.74
C GLY A 55 12.66 -15.89 -5.18
N ALA A 56 11.81 -16.77 -4.65
CA ALA A 56 10.57 -16.42 -3.99
C ALA A 56 10.81 -15.57 -2.74
N ALA A 57 11.78 -15.94 -1.89
CA ALA A 57 12.13 -15.16 -0.69
C ALA A 57 12.61 -13.74 -1.04
N ILE A 58 13.47 -13.62 -2.06
CA ILE A 58 13.94 -12.31 -2.56
C ILE A 58 12.78 -11.51 -3.15
N GLY A 59 11.90 -12.15 -3.93
CA GLY A 59 10.72 -11.52 -4.51
C GLY A 59 9.78 -10.97 -3.44
N VAL A 60 9.48 -11.76 -2.42
CA VAL A 60 8.65 -11.32 -1.27
C VAL A 60 9.33 -10.19 -0.50
N ALA A 61 10.64 -10.29 -0.24
CA ALA A 61 11.37 -9.25 0.46
C ALA A 61 11.35 -7.92 -0.32
N ALA A 62 11.63 -7.95 -1.63
CA ALA A 62 11.58 -6.77 -2.49
C ALA A 62 10.17 -6.17 -2.57
N PHE A 63 9.15 -7.02 -2.67
CA PHE A 63 7.75 -6.61 -2.67
C PHE A 63 7.36 -5.91 -1.36
N VAL A 64 7.71 -6.49 -0.20
CA VAL A 64 7.43 -5.89 1.11
C VAL A 64 8.12 -4.54 1.28
N VAL A 65 9.39 -4.43 0.86
CA VAL A 65 10.11 -3.15 0.90
C VAL A 65 9.42 -2.11 0.03
N CYS A 66 9.06 -2.46 -1.20
CA CYS A 66 8.33 -1.57 -2.11
C CYS A 66 6.99 -1.11 -1.51
N TRP A 67 6.25 -2.04 -0.90
CA TRP A 67 4.98 -1.74 -0.25
C TRP A 67 5.15 -0.76 0.91
N VAL A 68 6.06 -1.05 1.85
CA VAL A 68 6.28 -0.21 3.02
C VAL A 68 6.72 1.19 2.59
N VAL A 69 7.64 1.31 1.64
CA VAL A 69 8.09 2.61 1.13
C VAL A 69 6.93 3.38 0.48
N GLY A 70 6.14 2.74 -0.39
CA GLY A 70 4.97 3.36 -1.01
C GLY A 70 3.91 3.79 0.00
N PHE A 71 3.65 2.97 1.02
CA PHE A 71 2.74 3.27 2.12
C PHE A 71 3.19 4.51 2.89
N LEU A 72 4.47 4.58 3.26
CA LEU A 72 5.02 5.70 4.01
C LEU A 72 4.99 7.00 3.20
N LEU A 73 5.40 6.97 1.93
CA LEU A 73 5.43 8.15 1.06
C LEU A 73 4.02 8.68 0.77
N LEU A 74 3.11 7.81 0.31
CA LEU A 74 1.73 8.22 0.01
C LEU A 74 0.94 8.55 1.27
N GLY A 75 1.18 7.84 2.37
CA GLY A 75 0.55 8.10 3.66
C GLY A 75 0.97 9.46 4.23
N LEU A 76 2.26 9.79 4.14
CA LEU A 76 2.77 11.10 4.53
C LEU A 76 2.16 12.21 3.65
N LEU A 77 2.13 12.03 2.32
CA LEU A 77 1.53 13.00 1.41
C LEU A 77 0.02 13.19 1.69
N ALA A 78 -0.72 12.11 1.91
CA ALA A 78 -2.14 12.16 2.26
C ALA A 78 -2.39 12.83 3.63
N TYR A 79 -1.46 12.67 4.57
CA TYR A 79 -1.51 13.32 5.87
C TYR A 79 -1.22 14.82 5.77
N LEU A 80 -0.15 15.21 5.09
CA LEU A 80 0.27 16.61 4.91
C LEU A 80 -0.75 17.42 4.12
N THR A 81 -1.45 16.80 3.18
CA THR A 81 -2.48 17.45 2.36
C THR A 81 -3.87 17.47 3.03
N ARG A 82 -4.01 16.97 4.26
CA ARG A 82 -5.25 17.05 5.03
C ARG A 82 -5.58 18.51 5.35
N GLY A 83 -6.61 19.03 4.68
CA GLY A 83 -7.03 20.44 4.70
C GLY A 83 -7.20 21.09 6.08
N ARG A 84 -7.03 22.42 6.10
CA ARG A 84 -7.04 23.28 7.29
C ARG A 84 -8.36 23.22 8.08
N LYS A 85 -8.25 23.44 9.40
CA LYS A 85 -9.41 23.62 10.28
C LYS A 85 -10.19 24.85 9.80
N VAL A 86 -11.46 24.68 9.46
CA VAL A 86 -12.37 25.80 9.19
C VAL A 86 -13.03 26.14 10.53
N ILE A 87 -12.76 27.33 11.04
CA ILE A 87 -13.41 27.88 12.23
C ILE A 87 -14.63 28.63 11.68
N GLU A 88 -15.82 28.10 11.94
CA GLU A 88 -17.08 28.70 11.51
C GLU A 88 -17.63 29.50 12.72
N PRO A 89 -17.83 30.83 12.62
CA PRO A 89 -18.44 31.59 13.70
C PRO A 89 -19.88 31.09 13.92
N ALA A 90 -20.28 30.98 15.18
CA ALA A 90 -21.62 30.54 15.56
C ALA A 90 -22.69 31.49 14.97
N PRO A 91 -23.86 30.97 14.54
CA PRO A 91 -24.94 31.78 13.99
C PRO A 91 -25.52 32.77 14.99
#